data_AF-A0A0L7B6T5-F1
#
_entry.id   AF-A0A0L7B6T5-F1
#
_cell.length_a   1.000
_cell.length_b   1.000
_cell.length_c   1.000
_cell.angle_alpha   90.00
_cell.angle_beta   90.00
_cell.angle_gamma   90.00
#
_symmetry.space_group_name_H-M   'P 1'
#
loop_
_entity.id
_entity.type
_entity.pdbx_description
1 polymer ?
#
loop_
_entity_poly.entity_id
_entity_poly.type
_entity_poly.pdbx_seq_one_letter_code
_entity_poly.pdbx_strand_id
1 'polypeptide(L)' 'MSKPSKRAWDMLIENPNRPADEVRIATGLKVEMIEQIRSDVLKRLRDNPEF' A
#
# COMPACT_ATOMS: atom_id res chain seq x y z
N MET A 1 4.15 11.84 0.92
CA MET A 1 2.94 11.12 0.48
C MET A 1 1.71 11.98 0.74
N SER A 2 0.69 11.91 -0.12
CA SER A 2 -0.63 12.50 0.15
C SER A 2 -1.34 11.73 1.28
N LYS A 3 -2.40 12.30 1.88
CA LYS A 3 -3.20 11.60 2.92
C LYS A 3 -3.75 10.24 2.41
N PRO A 4 -4.34 10.15 1.20
CA PRO A 4 -4.75 8.86 0.63
C PRO A 4 -3.61 7.85 0.44
N SER A 5 -2.47 8.30 -0.09
CA SER A 5 -1.31 7.42 -0.31
C SER A 5 -0.72 6.90 0.99
N LYS A 6 -0.68 7.73 2.05
CA LYS A 6 -0.25 7.28 3.38
C LYS A 6 -1.19 6.21 3.94
N ARG A 7 -2.51 6.42 3.82
CA ARG A 7 -3.49 5.42 4.28
C ARG A 7 -3.37 4.10 3.51
N ALA A 8 -3.17 4.14 2.19
CA ALA A 8 -2.92 2.94 1.38
C ALA A 8 -1.62 2.24 1.81
N TRP A 9 -0.56 3.00 2.09
CA TRP A 9 0.70 2.48 2.59
C TRP A 9 0.50 1.73 3.91
N ASP A 10 -0.13 2.37 4.90
CA ASP A 10 -0.36 1.77 6.22
C ASP A 10 -1.18 0.47 6.09
N MET A 11 -2.25 0.46 5.28
CA MET A 11 -3.07 -0.73 5.02
C MET A 11 -2.30 -1.88 4.35
N LEU A 12 -1.31 -1.56 3.52
CA LEU A 12 -0.50 -2.53 2.79
C LEU A 12 0.71 -3.01 3.61
N ILE A 13 1.21 -2.22 4.56
CA ILE A 13 2.17 -2.67 5.57
C ILE A 13 1.52 -3.73 6.46
N GLU A 14 0.29 -3.49 6.93
CA GLU A 14 -0.47 -4.46 7.74
C GLU A 14 -0.76 -5.77 6.98
N ASN A 15 -1.11 -5.68 5.70
CA ASN A 15 -1.34 -6.84 4.85
C ASN A 15 -0.97 -6.54 3.39
N PRO A 16 0.23 -6.92 2.94
CA PRO A 16 0.68 -6.68 1.57
C PRO A 16 -0.14 -7.39 0.49
N ASN A 17 -0.93 -8.41 0.86
CA ASN A 17 -1.78 -9.17 -0.05
C ASN A 17 -3.22 -8.64 -0.10
N ARG A 18 -3.52 -7.51 0.57
CA ARG A 18 -4.86 -6.92 0.55
C ARG A 18 -5.32 -6.63 -0.89
N PRO A 19 -6.56 -6.96 -1.28
CA PRO A 19 -7.08 -6.68 -2.61
C PRO A 19 -7.03 -5.18 -2.93
N ALA A 20 -6.64 -4.83 -4.16
CA ALA A 20 -6.53 -3.43 -4.58
C ALA A 20 -7.89 -2.71 -4.53
N ASP A 21 -8.99 -3.42 -4.78
CA ASP A 21 -10.34 -2.85 -4.68
C ASP A 21 -10.70 -2.43 -3.25
N GLU A 22 -10.29 -3.18 -2.22
CA GLU A 22 -10.51 -2.78 -0.83
C GLU A 22 -9.74 -1.51 -0.48
N VAL A 23 -8.47 -1.44 -0.92
CA VAL A 23 -7.64 -0.24 -0.70
C VAL A 23 -8.21 0.95 -1.46
N ARG A 24 -8.73 0.74 -2.68
CA ARG A 24 -9.40 1.77 -3.49
C ARG A 24 -10.65 2.29 -2.79
N ILE A 25 -11.51 1.42 -2.27
CA ILE A 25 -12.71 1.83 -1.53
C ILE A 25 -12.33 2.70 -0.32
N ALA A 26 -11.26 2.34 0.39
CA ALA A 26 -10.84 3.06 1.59
C ALA A 26 -10.09 4.38 1.31
N THR A 27 -9.50 4.56 0.13
CA THR A 27 -8.57 5.67 -0.14
C THR A 27 -8.97 6.54 -1.34
N GLY A 28 -9.82 6.05 -2.23
CA GLY A 28 -10.17 6.68 -3.49
C GLY A 28 -9.06 6.65 -4.55
N LEU A 29 -7.95 5.94 -4.29
CA LEU A 29 -6.84 5.85 -5.24
C LEU A 29 -7.16 4.94 -6.43
N LYS A 30 -6.57 5.24 -7.58
CA LYS A 30 -6.58 4.33 -8.73
C LYS A 30 -5.80 3.05 -8.40
N VAL A 31 -6.25 1.94 -8.97
CA VAL A 31 -5.61 0.62 -8.79
C VAL A 31 -4.12 0.67 -9.16
N GLU A 32 -3.74 1.34 -10.25
CA GLU A 32 -2.33 1.48 -10.66
C GLU A 32 -1.45 2.12 -9.59
N MET A 33 -1.95 3.16 -8.91
CA MET A 33 -1.23 3.83 -7.82
C MET A 33 -1.13 2.92 -6.58
N ILE A 34 -2.16 2.12 -6.31
CA ILE A 34 -2.17 1.16 -5.20
C ILE A 34 -1.13 0.07 -5.44
N GLU A 35 -1.05 -0.48 -6.66
CA GLU A 35 -0.04 -1.48 -7.01
C GLU A 35 1.39 -0.92 -6.97
N GLN A 36 1.57 0.35 -7.34
CA GLN A 36 2.85 1.02 -7.16
C GLN A 36 3.24 1.11 -5.67
N ILE A 37 2.32 1.54 -4.81
CA ILE A 37 2.53 1.57 -3.36
C ILE A 37 2.80 0.16 -2.81
N ARG A 38 2.09 -0.87 -3.30
CA ARG A 38 2.32 -2.27 -2.90
C ARG A 38 3.75 -2.72 -3.22
N SER A 39 4.24 -2.40 -4.42
CA SER A 39 5.61 -2.70 -4.81
C SER A 39 6.64 -2.04 -3.88
N ASP A 40 6.43 -0.77 -3.54
CA ASP A 40 7.30 -0.04 -2.62
C ASP A 40 7.27 -0.61 -1.19
N VAL A 41 6.09 -0.99 -0.71
CA VAL A 41 5.89 -1.65 0.59
C VAL A 41 6.63 -3.00 0.62
N LEU A 42 6.44 -3.84 -0.39
CA LEU A 42 7.11 -5.15 -0.48
C LEU A 42 8.63 -4.99 -0.54
N LYS A 43 9.13 -4.00 -1.29
CA LYS A 43 10.55 -3.64 -1.30
C LYS A 43 11.01 -3.23 0.09
N ARG A 44 10.26 -2.38 0.79
CA ARG A 44 10.63 -1.89 2.14
C ARG A 44 10.70 -3.03 3.16
N LEU A 45 9.74 -3.94 3.15
CA LEU A 45 9.70 -5.11 4.03
C LEU A 45 10.83 -6.09 3.75
N ARG A 46 11.17 -6.30 2.47
CA ARG A 46 12.32 -7.13 2.09
C ARG A 46 13.64 -6.51 2.51
N ASP A 47 13.81 -5.21 2.26
CA ASP A 47 15.08 -4.51 2.48
C ASP A 47 15.29 -4.19 3.98
N ASN A 48 14.25 -4.24 4.81
CA ASN A 48 14.30 -4.00 6.26
C ASN A 48 13.25 -4.86 6.99
N PRO A 49 13.60 -6.07 7.42
CA PRO A 49 12.66 -7.01 8.03
C PRO A 49 12.19 -6.61 9.45
N GLU A 50 12.78 -5.58 10.06
CA GLU A 50 12.36 -5.05 11.37
C GLU A 50 11.26 -3.98 11.28
N PHE A 51 10.77 -3.68 10.06
CA PHE A 51 9.81 -2.62 9.80
C PHE A 51 8.35 -3.06 9.99
#